data_AF-A0ABD5AGK8-F1
#
_entry.id   AF-A0ABD5AGK8-F1
#
_cell.length_a   1.000
_cell.length_b   1.000
_cell.length_c   1.000
_cell.angle_alpha   90.00
_cell.angle_beta   90.00
_cell.angle_gamma   90.00
#
_symmetry.space_group_name_H-M   'P 1'
#
loop_
_entity.id
_entity.type
_entity.pdbx_description
1 polymer ?
#
loop_
_entity_poly.entity_id
_entity_poly.type
_entity_poly.pdbx_seq_one_letter_code
_entity_poly.pdbx_strand_id
1 'polypeptide(L)'
;TGGNFEDLDVDSTPATTTITDTLDTTTVSLSATGSITEAGGTITYTATLTAPAEGAVTVTLDNGESITIADGDTTGTVDVVVAADEDVYVDESTVSAAITGATGGNFEDLDVDSTPATTTITDTLDT
;
A
#
# COMPACT_ATOMS: atom_id res chain seq x y z
N THR A 1 43.23 -55.66 -22.99
CA THR A 1 41.79 -55.70 -23.27
C THR A 1 41.28 -54.28 -23.21
N GLY A 2 40.63 -53.84 -24.27
CA GLY A 2 40.37 -52.43 -24.56
C GLY A 2 39.17 -51.84 -23.82
N GLY A 3 39.22 -50.52 -23.65
CA GLY A 3 38.06 -49.67 -23.85
C GLY A 3 38.31 -48.90 -25.14
N ASN A 4 37.46 -49.12 -26.13
CA ASN A 4 37.34 -48.33 -27.36
C ASN A 4 36.62 -47.02 -27.04
N PHE A 5 37.33 -45.90 -27.15
CA PHE A 5 36.69 -44.59 -27.28
C PHE A 5 37.16 -43.99 -28.61
N GLU A 6 36.33 -44.28 -29.61
CA GLU A 6 36.15 -43.49 -30.83
C GLU A 6 35.99 -42.01 -30.46
N ASP A 7 36.80 -41.17 -31.08
CA ASP A 7 36.55 -39.75 -31.35
C ASP A 7 35.83 -38.93 -30.25
N LEU A 8 36.61 -38.30 -29.37
CA LEU A 8 36.10 -37.28 -28.45
C LEU A 8 36.13 -35.92 -29.16
N ASP A 9 35.08 -35.62 -29.92
CA ASP A 9 34.84 -34.27 -30.43
C ASP A 9 34.34 -33.40 -29.27
N VAL A 10 35.16 -32.42 -28.87
CA VAL A 10 34.83 -31.52 -27.76
C VAL A 10 34.14 -30.31 -28.37
N ASP A 11 32.84 -30.18 -28.10
CA ASP A 11 32.08 -28.98 -28.45
C ASP A 11 32.75 -27.75 -27.79
N SER A 12 33.30 -26.88 -28.64
CA SER A 12 33.99 -25.66 -28.24
C SER A 12 33.07 -24.44 -28.17
N THR A 13 31.78 -24.64 -28.42
CA THR A 13 30.78 -23.59 -28.35
C THR A 13 30.54 -23.22 -26.87
N PRO A 14 30.78 -21.96 -26.46
CA PRO A 14 30.52 -21.56 -25.09
C PRO A 14 29.04 -21.74 -24.76
N ALA A 15 28.74 -22.45 -23.67
CA ALA A 15 27.38 -22.49 -23.14
C ALA A 15 26.97 -21.08 -22.73
N THR A 16 25.88 -20.58 -23.29
CA THR A 16 25.29 -19.28 -22.95
C THR A 16 24.05 -19.50 -22.09
N THR A 17 24.06 -18.95 -20.89
CA THR A 17 22.90 -18.95 -19.99
C THR A 17 22.33 -17.53 -19.99
N THR A 18 21.09 -17.37 -20.43
CA THR A 18 20.38 -16.09 -20.34
C THR A 18 19.61 -16.09 -19.02
N ILE A 19 19.91 -15.14 -18.14
CA ILE A 19 19.07 -14.83 -16.97
C ILE A 19 18.09 -13.75 -17.44
N THR A 20 16.80 -14.03 -17.38
CA THR A 20 15.77 -13.01 -17.64
C THR A 20 15.28 -12.53 -16.29
N ASP A 21 15.42 -11.23 -16.03
CA ASP A 21 14.91 -10.59 -14.84
C ASP A 21 13.37 -10.49 -14.92
N THR A 22 12.68 -10.66 -13.79
CA THR A 22 11.21 -10.53 -13.73
C THR A 22 10.86 -9.24 -13.03
N LEU A 23 9.86 -8.51 -13.55
CA LEU A 23 9.33 -7.34 -12.87
C LEU A 23 8.48 -7.79 -11.68
N ASP A 24 8.82 -7.32 -10.49
CA ASP A 24 8.06 -7.54 -9.26
C ASP A 24 7.27 -6.26 -8.92
N THR A 25 5.94 -6.32 -9.02
CA THR A 25 5.06 -5.19 -8.69
C THR A 25 4.64 -5.25 -7.22
N THR A 26 4.89 -4.16 -6.50
CA THR A 26 4.33 -3.91 -5.16
C THR A 26 3.13 -2.99 -5.29
N THR A 27 2.03 -3.29 -4.60
CA THR A 27 0.85 -2.42 -4.55
C THR A 27 0.77 -1.73 -3.19
N VAL A 28 0.47 -0.43 -3.17
CA VAL A 28 0.03 0.28 -1.97
C VAL A 28 -1.48 0.51 -2.00
N SER A 29 -2.15 0.21 -0.90
CA SER A 29 -3.60 0.37 -0.72
C SER A 29 -3.93 1.15 0.55
N LEU A 30 -5.14 1.73 0.61
CA LEU A 30 -5.59 2.55 1.74
C LEU A 30 -6.82 1.96 2.41
N SER A 31 -6.84 2.03 3.74
CA SER A 31 -8.01 1.76 4.57
C SER A 31 -8.20 2.88 5.60
N ALA A 32 -9.40 2.99 6.16
CA ALA A 32 -9.76 3.97 7.17
C ALA A 32 -10.57 3.31 8.30
N THR A 33 -10.70 4.00 9.44
CA THR A 33 -11.71 3.68 10.45
C THR A 33 -13.08 3.53 9.79
N GLY A 34 -13.80 2.43 10.02
CA GLY A 34 -15.05 2.14 9.28
C GLY A 34 -16.20 3.08 9.63
N SER A 35 -16.39 3.39 10.92
CA SER A 35 -17.38 4.36 11.36
C SER A 35 -16.99 5.07 12.65
N ILE A 36 -17.47 6.30 12.80
CA ILE A 36 -17.45 7.09 14.04
C ILE A 36 -18.86 7.70 14.25
N THR A 37 -19.10 8.36 15.38
CA THR A 37 -20.35 9.06 15.66
C THR A 37 -20.18 10.57 15.53
N GLU A 38 -21.29 11.31 15.55
CA GLU A 38 -21.28 12.78 15.57
C GLU A 38 -20.74 13.38 16.87
N ALA A 39 -20.58 12.57 17.93
CA ALA A 39 -19.76 12.91 19.10
C ALA A 39 -18.25 13.11 18.79
N GLY A 40 -17.85 13.01 17.52
CA GLY A 40 -16.49 13.16 17.05
C GLY A 40 -15.64 11.90 17.22
N GLY A 41 -14.37 12.00 16.86
CA GLY A 41 -13.45 10.87 16.98
C GLY A 41 -12.20 11.03 16.14
N THR A 42 -11.50 9.91 15.96
CA THR A 42 -10.29 9.85 15.12
C THR A 42 -10.52 8.88 13.97
N ILE A 43 -10.25 9.34 12.76
CA ILE A 43 -10.11 8.49 11.58
C ILE A 43 -8.64 8.14 11.45
N THR A 44 -8.30 6.85 11.59
CA THR A 44 -6.96 6.35 11.32
C THR A 44 -6.93 5.84 9.89
N TYR A 45 -6.18 6.53 9.03
CA TYR A 45 -5.88 6.05 7.69
C TYR A 45 -4.65 5.14 7.75
N THR A 46 -4.75 3.95 7.14
CA THR A 46 -3.65 2.97 7.11
C THR A 46 -3.29 2.66 5.66
N ALA A 47 -2.06 2.99 5.26
CA ALA A 47 -1.49 2.56 3.98
C ALA A 47 -0.84 1.19 4.15
N THR A 48 -1.07 0.27 3.21
CA THR A 48 -0.53 -1.10 3.25
C THR A 48 0.14 -1.45 1.93
N LEU A 49 1.39 -1.87 2.00
CA LEU A 49 2.17 -2.45 0.91
C LEU A 49 2.03 -3.96 0.88
N THR A 50 2.07 -4.56 -0.31
CA THR A 50 2.11 -6.02 -0.48
C THR A 50 3.49 -6.64 -0.23
N ALA A 51 4.54 -5.83 -0.10
CA ALA A 51 5.90 -6.23 0.22
C ALA A 51 6.55 -5.21 1.19
N PRO A 52 7.52 -5.62 2.03
CA PRO A 52 8.26 -4.70 2.89
C PRO A 52 8.96 -3.61 2.08
N ALA A 53 8.98 -2.39 2.58
CA ALA A 53 9.69 -1.29 1.93
C ALA A 53 11.21 -1.43 2.08
N GLU A 54 11.97 -1.15 1.02
CA GLU A 54 13.42 -1.00 1.06
C GLU A 54 13.78 0.49 1.05
N GLY A 55 13.81 1.09 2.24
CA GLY A 55 13.79 2.53 2.46
C GLY A 55 12.38 3.07 2.70
N ALA A 56 12.28 4.25 3.30
CA ALA A 56 10.96 4.82 3.64
C ALA A 56 10.11 5.09 2.40
N VAL A 57 8.80 4.85 2.51
CA VAL A 57 7.78 5.22 1.50
C VAL A 57 6.92 6.35 2.05
N THR A 58 6.72 7.39 1.24
CA THR A 58 5.78 8.48 1.52
C THR A 58 4.56 8.32 0.63
N VAL A 59 3.38 8.19 1.24
CA VAL A 59 2.07 8.07 0.58
C VAL A 59 1.30 9.37 0.80
N THR A 60 0.87 10.03 -0.29
CA THR A 60 0.14 11.30 -0.25
C THR A 60 -1.34 11.06 -0.49
N LEU A 61 -2.19 11.65 0.34
CA LEU A 61 -3.65 11.54 0.25
C LEU A 61 -4.28 12.81 -0.34
N ASP A 62 -5.46 12.70 -0.94
CA ASP A 62 -6.21 13.82 -1.54
C ASP A 62 -6.75 14.82 -0.51
N ASN A 63 -6.92 14.39 0.74
CA ASN A 63 -7.27 15.25 1.88
C ASN A 63 -6.08 16.09 2.39
N GLY A 64 -4.91 15.96 1.78
CA GLY A 64 -3.69 16.71 2.12
C GLY A 64 -2.80 16.05 3.17
N GLU A 65 -3.22 14.92 3.74
CA GLU A 65 -2.41 14.16 4.69
C GLU A 65 -1.32 13.33 3.99
N SER A 66 -0.31 12.93 4.76
CA SER A 66 0.77 12.06 4.32
C SER A 66 1.00 10.93 5.30
N ILE A 67 1.15 9.71 4.79
CA ILE A 67 1.51 8.53 5.56
C ILE A 67 2.96 8.16 5.23
N THR A 68 3.76 7.91 6.26
CA THR A 68 5.11 7.36 6.10
C THR A 68 5.10 5.89 6.49
N ILE A 69 5.54 5.03 5.58
CA ILE A 69 5.86 3.62 5.86
C ILE A 69 7.38 3.55 6.04
N ALA A 70 7.84 3.06 7.19
CA ALA A 70 9.26 3.01 7.49
C ALA A 70 9.98 1.92 6.69
N ASP A 71 11.31 2.02 6.64
CA ASP A 71 12.17 0.98 6.07
C ASP A 71 11.94 -0.38 6.75
N GLY A 72 11.75 -1.42 5.96
CA GLY A 72 11.44 -2.78 6.42
C GLY A 72 9.98 -3.03 6.81
N ASP A 73 9.13 -1.99 6.87
CA ASP A 73 7.72 -2.12 7.21
C ASP A 73 6.84 -2.27 5.97
N THR A 74 5.63 -2.77 6.19
CA THR A 74 4.57 -2.87 5.16
C THR A 74 3.43 -1.90 5.39
N THR A 75 3.39 -1.23 6.55
CA THR A 75 2.28 -0.37 6.93
C THR A 75 2.75 0.94 7.54
N GLY A 76 1.91 1.96 7.38
CA GLY A 76 2.04 3.25 8.02
C GLY A 76 0.66 3.83 8.28
N THR A 77 0.55 4.74 9.24
CA THR A 77 -0.73 5.34 9.61
C THR A 77 -0.63 6.86 9.75
N VAL A 78 -1.77 7.53 9.59
CA VAL A 78 -1.98 8.92 9.97
C VAL A 78 -3.36 9.07 10.59
N ASP A 79 -3.46 9.87 11.64
CA ASP A 79 -4.70 10.12 12.37
C ASP A 79 -5.26 11.50 12.01
N VAL A 80 -6.54 11.54 11.64
CA VAL A 80 -7.30 12.78 11.40
C VAL A 80 -8.39 12.88 12.47
N VAL A 81 -8.38 13.98 13.22
CA VAL A 81 -9.39 14.24 14.25
C VAL A 81 -10.62 14.88 13.60
N VAL A 82 -11.77 14.28 13.84
CA VAL A 82 -13.08 14.82 13.50
C VAL A 82 -13.69 15.41 14.77
N ALA A 83 -14.00 16.70 14.72
CA ALA A 83 -14.67 17.37 15.83
C ALA A 83 -16.10 16.85 15.99
N ALA A 84 -16.63 16.93 17.21
CA ALA A 84 -18.04 16.65 17.45
C ALA A 84 -18.93 17.70 16.77
N ASP A 85 -20.06 17.27 16.22
CA ASP A 85 -21.05 18.09 15.52
C ASP A 85 -22.48 17.62 15.82
N GLU A 86 -22.75 17.22 17.07
CA GLU A 86 -24.07 16.74 17.51
C GLU A 86 -25.17 17.78 17.26
N ASP A 87 -26.31 17.32 16.70
CA ASP A 87 -27.54 18.09 16.66
C ASP A 87 -28.82 17.23 16.78
N VAL A 88 -29.98 17.89 16.72
CA VAL A 88 -31.29 17.24 16.95
C VAL A 88 -31.87 16.55 15.71
N TYR A 89 -31.24 16.69 14.56
CA TYR A 89 -31.62 16.10 13.29
C TYR A 89 -30.91 14.75 13.13
N VAL A 90 -31.52 13.88 12.32
CA VAL A 90 -30.95 12.55 12.04
C VAL A 90 -30.34 12.62 10.64
N ASP A 91 -29.03 12.84 10.57
CA ASP A 91 -28.31 12.97 9.30
C ASP A 91 -26.95 12.26 9.27
N GLU A 92 -26.95 11.04 8.72
CA GLU A 92 -25.71 10.34 8.41
C GLU A 92 -24.89 11.08 7.34
N SER A 93 -23.58 11.15 7.57
CA SER A 93 -22.61 11.69 6.62
C SER A 93 -21.41 10.76 6.42
N THR A 94 -20.56 11.06 5.43
CA THR A 94 -19.37 10.23 5.12
C THR A 94 -18.16 11.10 4.86
N VAL A 95 -17.00 10.65 5.33
CA VAL A 95 -15.68 11.21 5.02
C VAL A 95 -14.88 10.17 4.24
N SER A 96 -14.16 10.60 3.20
CA SER A 96 -13.33 9.71 2.40
C SER A 96 -11.98 10.33 2.07
N ALA A 97 -10.97 9.50 1.89
CA ALA A 97 -9.68 9.90 1.32
C ALA A 97 -9.17 8.83 0.36
N ALA A 98 -8.40 9.23 -0.65
CA ALA A 98 -7.78 8.35 -1.63
C ALA A 98 -6.29 8.65 -1.77
N ILE A 99 -5.51 7.64 -2.17
CA ILE A 99 -4.09 7.84 -2.48
C ILE A 99 -3.98 8.62 -3.80
N THR A 100 -3.21 9.70 -3.78
CA THR A 100 -2.88 10.49 -4.98
C THR A 100 -1.47 10.21 -5.51
N GLY A 101 -0.60 9.65 -4.67
CA GLY A 101 0.72 9.18 -5.08
C GLY A 101 1.48 8.49 -3.95
N ALA A 102 2.48 7.70 -4.32
CA ALA A 102 3.42 7.09 -3.40
C ALA A 102 4.83 7.12 -3.99
N THR A 103 5.84 7.37 -3.16
CA THR A 103 7.24 7.45 -3.59
C THR A 103 8.18 6.88 -2.53
N GLY A 104 9.28 6.24 -2.94
CA GLY A 104 10.28 5.64 -2.04
C GLY A 104 10.32 4.12 -2.14
N GLY A 105 10.81 3.44 -1.09
CA GLY A 105 10.75 1.98 -0.95
C GLY A 105 11.60 1.14 -1.90
N ASN A 106 12.29 1.76 -2.87
CA ASN A 106 13.22 1.13 -3.81
C ASN A 106 12.65 -0.08 -4.59
N PHE A 107 11.34 -0.11 -4.82
CA PHE A 107 10.68 -1.16 -5.61
C PHE A 107 11.05 -1.09 -7.10
N GLU A 108 11.05 -2.24 -7.77
CA GLU A 108 11.14 -2.34 -9.22
C GLU A 108 9.91 -1.70 -9.89
N ASP A 109 8.72 -1.90 -9.31
CA ASP A 109 7.47 -1.25 -9.67
C ASP A 109 6.58 -1.03 -8.43
N LEU A 110 5.94 0.13 -8.37
CA LEU A 110 5.02 0.51 -7.29
C LEU A 110 3.69 0.97 -7.89
N ASP A 111 2.69 0.11 -7.77
CA ASP A 111 1.31 0.40 -8.16
C ASP A 111 0.52 1.04 -7.02
N VAL A 112 -0.33 2.01 -7.36
CA VAL A 112 -1.12 2.77 -6.41
C VAL A 112 -2.59 2.41 -6.59
N ASP A 113 -3.18 1.80 -5.57
CA ASP A 113 -4.62 1.63 -5.49
C ASP A 113 -5.27 2.96 -5.10
N SER A 114 -5.88 3.63 -6.09
CA SER A 114 -6.58 4.89 -5.91
C SER A 114 -8.02 4.74 -5.39
N THR A 115 -8.42 3.56 -4.92
CA THR A 115 -9.75 3.33 -4.35
C THR A 115 -9.91 4.15 -3.06
N PRO A 116 -10.96 4.99 -2.92
CA PRO A 116 -11.17 5.77 -1.72
C PRO A 116 -11.47 4.91 -0.48
N ALA A 117 -10.76 5.16 0.61
CA ALA A 117 -11.11 4.66 1.93
C ALA A 117 -12.18 5.57 2.54
N THR A 118 -13.27 4.98 3.04
CA THR A 118 -14.46 5.70 3.53
C THR A 118 -14.72 5.42 4.99
N THR A 119 -15.14 6.45 5.72
CA THR A 119 -15.64 6.40 7.09
C THR A 119 -17.06 6.94 7.11
N THR A 120 -17.99 6.20 7.70
CA THR A 120 -19.35 6.69 7.98
C THR A 120 -19.38 7.43 9.31
N ILE A 121 -20.04 8.58 9.34
CA ILE A 121 -20.36 9.32 10.57
C ILE A 121 -21.84 9.08 10.86
N THR A 122 -22.12 8.34 11.92
CA THR A 122 -23.49 7.99 12.31
C THR A 122 -24.03 8.99 13.34
N ASP A 123 -25.25 9.44 13.11
CA ASP A 123 -26.03 10.24 14.05
C ASP A 123 -26.15 9.56 15.43
N THR A 124 -26.14 10.40 16.46
CA THR A 124 -26.33 10.02 17.85
C THR A 124 -27.61 10.66 18.38
N LEU A 125 -28.55 9.85 18.87
CA LEU A 125 -29.86 10.38 19.29
C LEU A 125 -29.75 11.36 20.47
N ASP A 126 -30.04 12.62 20.19
CA ASP A 126 -30.20 13.69 21.17
C ASP A 126 -31.55 13.63 21.91
N THR A 127 -31.56 14.04 23.18
CA THR A 127 -32.76 14.09 24.05
C THR A 127 -33.08 15.49 24.56
#